data_AF-A0A7S3H7E3-F1
#
_entry.id   AF-A0A7S3H7E3-F1
#
_cell.length_a   1.000
_cell.length_b   1.000
_cell.length_c   1.000
_cell.angle_alpha   90.00
_cell.angle_beta   90.00
_cell.angle_gamma   90.00
#
_symmetry.space_group_name_H-M   'P 1'
#
loop_
_entity.id
_entity.type
_entity.pdbx_description
1 polymer ?
#
loop_
_entity_poly.entity_id
_entity_poly.type
_entity_poly.pdbx_seq_one_letter_code
_entity_poly.pdbx_strand_id
1 'polypeptide(L)'
;MHHQGYRILYVAQNSTNTTTTGGNSNALLSSQEYLQGIRTSTGECLPPGPIFKSPDSLIRAFGASRTDVFKAGALKGVKSLFPSSHNPYHACFCIRESDSIPFARFGFPEGRIFLVSEKGEVKSANRTCNFTFPRLTELLHQ
;
A
#
# COMPACT_ATOMS: atom_id res chain seq x y z
N MET A 1 -7.54 10.82 -6.75
CA MET A 1 -6.53 11.25 -5.74
C MET A 1 -5.33 11.95 -6.33
N HIS A 2 -4.55 11.33 -7.23
CA HIS A 2 -3.31 11.93 -7.75
C HIS A 2 -3.52 13.31 -8.42
N HIS A 3 -4.57 13.45 -9.25
CA HIS A 3 -4.94 14.73 -9.88
C HIS A 3 -5.41 15.82 -8.91
N GLN A 4 -5.66 15.48 -7.64
CA GLN A 4 -6.11 16.40 -6.58
C GLN A 4 -4.93 16.85 -5.69
N GLY A 5 -3.68 16.62 -6.11
CA GLY A 5 -2.48 17.02 -5.37
C GLY A 5 -1.97 15.99 -4.36
N TYR A 6 -2.69 14.89 -4.15
CA TYR A 6 -2.22 13.80 -3.27
C TYR A 6 -1.11 13.00 -3.94
N ARG A 7 -0.04 12.72 -3.20
CA ARG A 7 1.02 11.80 -3.62
C ARG A 7 0.73 10.40 -3.11
N ILE A 8 0.97 9.39 -3.93
CA ILE A 8 0.73 7.99 -3.58
C ILE A 8 2.08 7.34 -3.29
N LEU A 9 2.15 6.64 -2.15
CA LEU A 9 3.30 5.84 -1.73
C LEU A 9 2.86 4.38 -1.74
N TYR A 10 3.66 3.53 -2.35
CA TYR A 10 3.43 2.09 -2.40
C TYR A 10 4.34 1.39 -1.39
N VAL A 11 3.79 0.48 -0.59
CA VAL A 11 4.57 -0.38 0.31
C VAL A 11 4.35 -1.82 -0.11
N ALA A 12 5.40 -2.45 -0.61
CA ALA A 12 5.36 -3.80 -1.15
C ALA A 12 6.23 -4.74 -0.31
N GLN A 13 5.83 -6.00 -0.26
CA GLN A 13 6.61 -7.08 0.31
C GLN A 13 7.11 -7.96 -0.83
N ASN A 14 8.41 -8.24 -0.87
CA ASN A 14 8.95 -9.16 -1.85
C ASN A 14 8.51 -10.59 -1.46
N SER A 15 8.02 -11.37 -2.42
CA SER A 15 7.92 -12.82 -2.26
C SER A 15 9.24 -13.41 -2.72
N THR A 16 9.94 -14.13 -1.83
CA THR A 16 11.26 -14.74 -2.11
C THR A 16 11.19 -15.97 -3.03
N ASN A 17 10.10 -16.17 -3.78
CA ASN A 17 9.90 -17.34 -4.64
C ASN A 17 10.26 -17.05 -6.10
N THR A 18 11.44 -16.48 -6.35
CA THR A 18 12.09 -16.61 -7.67
C THR A 18 13.26 -17.57 -7.52
N THR A 19 12.99 -18.80 -7.07
CA THR A 19 13.92 -19.91 -7.28
C THR A 19 13.92 -20.21 -8.77
N THR A 20 15.05 -19.89 -9.38
CA THR A 20 15.50 -20.30 -10.71
C THR A 20 15.48 -21.81 -10.83
N THR A 21 14.33 -22.42 -11.14
CA THR A 21 14.31 -23.80 -11.60
C THR A 21 13.17 -24.00 -12.60
N GLY A 22 13.50 -23.89 -13.89
CA GLY A 22 12.69 -24.47 -14.98
C GLY A 22 11.86 -23.49 -15.81
N GLY A 23 12.47 -22.98 -16.90
CA GLY A 23 11.85 -22.94 -18.23
C GLY A 23 10.60 -22.09 -18.47
N ASN A 24 10.69 -20.77 -18.37
CA ASN A 24 9.91 -19.79 -19.16
C ASN A 24 10.30 -18.34 -18.78
N SER A 25 10.60 -17.52 -19.79
CA SER A 25 11.31 -16.23 -19.72
C SER A 25 10.52 -15.02 -19.18
N ASN A 26 9.61 -15.21 -18.22
CA ASN A 26 8.79 -14.10 -17.68
C ASN A 26 9.13 -13.69 -16.23
N ALA A 27 10.19 -14.25 -15.64
CA ALA A 27 10.55 -14.00 -14.25
C ALA A 27 11.64 -12.92 -14.14
N LEU A 28 11.29 -11.63 -14.28
CA LEU A 28 12.18 -10.51 -13.86
C LEU A 28 11.55 -9.12 -13.87
N LEU A 29 10.22 -8.97 -13.75
CA LEU A 29 9.67 -7.63 -13.56
C LEU A 29 10.01 -7.12 -12.17
N SER A 30 10.77 -6.04 -12.09
CA SER A 30 10.90 -5.28 -10.85
C SER A 30 9.48 -4.87 -10.40
N SER A 31 9.22 -4.80 -9.10
CA SER A 31 7.87 -4.40 -8.61
C SER A 31 7.39 -3.05 -9.16
N GLN A 32 8.31 -2.21 -9.65
CA GLN A 32 7.98 -0.96 -10.34
C GLN A 32 7.44 -1.23 -11.76
N GLU A 33 8.11 -2.06 -12.54
CA GLU A 33 7.63 -2.48 -13.86
C GLU A 33 6.32 -3.26 -13.77
N TYR A 34 6.15 -4.09 -12.73
CA TYR A 34 4.88 -4.76 -12.46
C TYR A 34 3.75 -3.75 -12.23
N LEU A 35 3.95 -2.75 -11.37
CA LEU A 35 2.93 -1.72 -11.12
C LEU A 35 2.66 -0.85 -12.36
N GLN A 36 3.68 -0.58 -13.18
CA GLN A 36 3.51 0.14 -14.45
C GLN A 36 2.76 -0.67 -15.51
N GLY A 37 2.80 -2.00 -15.44
CA GLY A 37 2.06 -2.91 -16.31
C GLY A 37 0.58 -3.05 -15.95
N ILE A 38 0.18 -2.66 -14.74
CA ILE A 38 -1.22 -2.74 -14.30
C ILE A 38 -2.05 -1.69 -15.06
N ARG A 39 -3.14 -2.17 -15.66
CA ARG A 39 -4.22 -1.35 -16.22
C ARG A 39 -5.50 -1.70 -15.48
N THR A 40 -6.28 -0.70 -15.10
CA THR A 40 -7.62 -0.93 -14.56
C THR A 40 -8.54 -1.46 -15.66
N SER A 41 -9.72 -1.96 -15.29
CA SER A 41 -10.78 -2.34 -16.25
C SER A 41 -11.24 -1.16 -17.13
N THR A 42 -10.98 0.07 -16.70
CA THR A 42 -11.22 1.32 -17.46
C THR A 42 -10.04 1.74 -18.34
N GLY A 43 -8.94 0.98 -18.34
CA GLY A 43 -7.74 1.28 -19.12
C GLY A 43 -6.79 2.29 -18.46
N GLU A 44 -7.08 2.74 -17.24
CA GLU A 44 -6.25 3.70 -16.52
C GLU A 44 -5.03 3.03 -15.89
N CYS A 45 -3.90 3.73 -15.90
CA CYS A 45 -2.67 3.28 -15.26
C CYS A 45 -2.69 3.63 -13.76
N LEU A 46 -1.92 2.88 -12.98
CA LEU A 46 -1.62 3.30 -11.61
C LEU A 46 -0.84 4.63 -11.60
N PRO A 47 -1.15 5.54 -10.67
CA PRO A 47 -0.42 6.80 -10.56
C PRO A 47 1.04 6.58 -10.14
N PRO A 48 1.96 7.45 -10.58
CA PRO A 48 3.38 7.31 -10.23
C PRO A 48 3.60 7.57 -8.74
N GLY A 49 4.54 6.84 -8.13
CA GLY A 49 4.89 7.02 -6.72
C GLY A 49 6.08 6.19 -6.27
N PRO A 50 6.76 6.59 -5.18
CA PRO A 50 7.82 5.78 -4.59
C PRO A 50 7.30 4.43 -4.09
N ILE A 51 8.13 3.39 -4.23
CA ILE A 51 7.83 2.03 -3.78
C ILE A 51 8.82 1.64 -2.70
N PHE A 52 8.33 1.42 -1.49
CA PHE A 52 9.10 0.93 -0.36
C PHE A 52 9.01 -0.59 -0.32
N LYS A 53 10.16 -1.24 -0.45
CA LYS A 53 10.27 -2.70 -0.42
C LYS A 53 10.98 -3.16 0.83
N SER A 54 10.46 -4.22 1.44
CA SER A 54 11.16 -4.89 2.54
C SER A 54 12.51 -5.43 2.04
N PRO A 55 13.63 -5.20 2.76
CA PRO A 55 14.90 -5.81 2.41
C PRO A 55 14.78 -7.34 2.39
N ASP A 56 15.37 -7.99 1.40
CA ASP A 56 15.33 -9.46 1.28
C ASP A 56 15.97 -10.14 2.51
N SER A 57 16.96 -9.49 3.11
CA SER A 57 17.59 -9.92 4.37
C SER A 57 16.62 -9.94 5.54
N LEU A 58 15.66 -9.00 5.61
CA LEU A 58 14.65 -8.94 6.66
C LEU A 58 13.62 -10.05 6.53
N ILE A 59 13.19 -10.36 5.29
CA ILE A 59 12.32 -11.52 5.02
C ILE A 59 13.07 -12.83 5.32
N ARG A 60 14.34 -12.93 4.95
CA ARG A 60 15.14 -14.14 5.18
C ARG A 60 15.42 -14.39 6.67
N ALA A 61 15.65 -13.34 7.45
CA ALA A 61 15.98 -13.46 8.88
C ALA A 61 14.75 -13.73 9.76
N PHE A 62 13.59 -13.16 9.42
CA PHE A 62 12.41 -13.21 10.29
C PHE A 62 11.17 -13.85 9.64
N GLY A 63 11.24 -14.23 8.37
CA GLY A 63 10.09 -14.70 7.60
C GLY A 63 9.09 -13.59 7.27
N ALA A 64 8.02 -13.94 6.54
CA ALA A 64 6.91 -13.05 6.21
C ALA A 64 6.08 -12.60 7.45
N SER A 65 6.39 -13.10 8.64
CA SER A 65 5.65 -12.84 9.88
C SER A 65 6.01 -11.51 10.55
N ARG A 66 7.14 -10.88 10.21
CA ARG A 66 7.60 -9.61 10.81
C ARG A 66 7.53 -8.40 9.87
N THR A 67 6.59 -8.45 8.95
CA THR A 67 6.40 -7.44 7.89
C THR A 67 5.74 -6.17 8.41
N ASP A 68 5.03 -6.28 9.53
CA ASP A 68 4.62 -5.20 10.41
C ASP A 68 5.79 -4.30 10.82
N VAL A 69 6.94 -4.88 11.18
CA VAL A 69 8.14 -4.13 11.59
C VAL A 69 8.67 -3.27 10.45
N PHE A 70 8.74 -3.84 9.24
CA PHE A 70 9.18 -3.08 8.06
C PHE A 70 8.19 -1.96 7.72
N LYS A 71 6.88 -2.27 7.65
CA LYS A 71 5.84 -1.26 7.37
C LYS A 71 5.90 -0.11 8.39
N ALA A 72 6.01 -0.45 9.68
CA ALA A 72 6.15 0.51 10.76
C ALA A 72 7.40 1.38 10.62
N GLY A 73 8.56 0.77 10.36
CA GLY A 73 9.82 1.50 10.17
C GLY A 73 9.79 2.42 8.96
N ALA A 74 9.24 1.94 7.85
CA ALA A 74 9.14 2.70 6.61
C ALA A 74 8.21 3.91 6.76
N LEU A 75 7.04 3.73 7.38
CA LEU A 75 6.17 4.85 7.74
C LEU A 75 6.86 5.81 8.69
N LYS A 76 7.45 5.34 9.79
CA LYS A 76 8.18 6.22 10.72
C LYS A 76 9.25 7.05 10.00
N GLY A 77 9.98 6.45 9.05
CA GLY A 77 10.92 7.13 8.18
C GLY A 77 10.26 8.27 7.38
N VAL A 78 9.14 8.00 6.68
CA VAL A 78 8.40 9.05 5.96
C VAL A 78 7.97 10.17 6.92
N LYS A 79 7.37 9.84 8.06
CA LYS A 79 6.89 10.85 9.02
C LYS A 79 8.02 11.76 9.51
N SER A 80 9.22 11.21 9.70
CA SER A 80 10.40 11.99 10.12
C SER A 80 10.91 13.00 9.08
N LEU A 81 10.51 12.87 7.81
CA LEU A 81 10.83 13.86 6.77
C LEU A 81 9.97 15.12 6.84
N PHE A 82 8.90 15.11 7.66
CA PHE A 82 7.99 16.23 7.83
C PHE A 82 8.17 16.86 9.22
N PRO A 83 7.82 18.16 9.39
CA PRO A 83 7.77 18.79 10.70
C PRO A 83 6.88 18.00 11.66
N SER A 84 7.21 17.98 12.95
CA SER A 84 6.44 17.26 13.97
C SER A 84 4.99 17.75 14.12
N SER A 85 4.72 19.00 13.75
CA SER A 85 3.38 19.60 13.71
C SER A 85 2.55 19.20 12.48
N HIS A 86 3.15 18.53 11.49
CA HIS A 86 2.49 18.16 10.25
C HIS A 86 2.35 16.64 10.13
N ASN A 87 1.12 16.18 9.89
CA ASN A 87 0.86 14.79 9.59
C ASN A 87 0.78 14.58 8.06
N PRO A 88 1.75 13.88 7.45
CA PRO A 88 1.74 13.67 6.00
C PRO A 88 0.72 12.61 5.55
N TYR A 89 0.08 11.91 6.50
CA TYR A 89 -0.81 10.79 6.20
C TYR A 89 -2.27 11.22 6.09
N HIS A 90 -2.80 11.08 4.89
CA HIS A 90 -4.20 11.41 4.60
C HIS A 90 -5.12 10.17 4.62
N ALA A 91 -4.72 9.10 3.95
CA ALA A 91 -5.48 7.85 3.85
C ALA A 91 -4.54 6.66 3.58
N CYS A 92 -4.96 5.45 3.94
CA CYS A 92 -4.24 4.23 3.58
C CYS A 92 -5.17 3.12 3.08
N PHE A 93 -4.62 2.25 2.25
CA PHE A 93 -5.27 1.06 1.74
C PHE A 93 -4.51 -0.18 2.21
N CYS A 94 -5.23 -1.11 2.81
CA CYS A 94 -4.70 -2.29 3.46
C CYS A 94 -5.38 -3.52 2.88
N ILE A 95 -4.66 -4.65 2.83
CA ILE A 95 -5.24 -5.94 2.40
C ILE A 95 -5.67 -6.76 3.62
N ARG A 96 -4.99 -6.56 4.76
CA ARG A 96 -5.23 -7.28 6.00
C ARG A 96 -5.83 -6.35 7.05
N GLU A 97 -6.92 -6.78 7.67
CA GLU A 97 -7.56 -6.03 8.76
C GLU A 97 -6.63 -5.85 9.97
N SER A 98 -5.72 -6.81 10.19
CA SER A 98 -4.68 -6.74 11.23
C SER A 98 -3.79 -5.49 11.12
N ASP A 99 -3.72 -4.87 9.93
CA ASP A 99 -2.89 -3.70 9.72
C ASP A 99 -3.59 -2.39 10.14
N SER A 100 -4.91 -2.40 10.38
CA SER A 100 -5.71 -1.19 10.68
C SER A 100 -5.28 -0.45 11.96
N ILE A 101 -5.15 -1.18 13.08
CA ILE A 101 -4.77 -0.61 14.38
C ILE A 101 -3.36 0.00 14.34
N PRO A 102 -2.32 -0.69 13.81
CA PRO A 102 -1.01 -0.08 13.63
C PRO A 102 -1.06 1.20 12.80
N PHE A 103 -1.80 1.23 11.68
CA PHE A 103 -1.89 2.44 10.85
C PHE A 103 -2.60 3.59 11.57
N ALA A 104 -3.69 3.35 12.30
CA ALA A 104 -4.32 4.39 13.11
C ALA A 104 -3.32 5.06 14.08
N ARG A 105 -2.46 4.26 14.73
CA ARG A 105 -1.41 4.75 15.63
C ARG A 105 -0.33 5.60 14.94
N PHE A 106 -0.09 5.41 13.64
CA PHE A 106 0.85 6.25 12.88
C PHE A 106 0.28 7.64 12.54
N GLY A 107 -1.02 7.84 12.73
CA GLY A 107 -1.72 9.10 12.48
C GLY A 107 -2.63 9.05 11.26
N PHE A 108 -2.93 7.88 10.70
CA PHE A 108 -3.97 7.78 9.68
C PHE A 108 -5.35 7.98 10.35
N PRO A 109 -6.21 8.88 9.84
CA PRO A 109 -7.57 9.02 10.36
C PRO A 109 -8.33 7.70 10.20
N GLU A 110 -8.99 7.21 11.26
CA GLU A 110 -9.65 5.89 11.25
C GLU A 110 -10.68 5.74 10.11
N GLY A 111 -11.43 6.80 9.80
CA GLY A 111 -12.38 6.81 8.68
C GLY A 111 -11.73 6.75 7.28
N ARG A 112 -10.40 6.91 7.20
CA ARG A 112 -9.60 6.92 5.97
C ARG A 112 -8.59 5.76 5.92
N ILE A 113 -8.82 4.73 6.73
CA ILE A 113 -8.15 3.43 6.65
C ILE A 113 -9.08 2.48 5.92
N PHE A 114 -8.67 2.02 4.75
CA PHE A 114 -9.49 1.25 3.85
C PHE A 114 -8.97 -0.18 3.70
N LEU A 115 -9.79 -1.18 4.01
CA LEU A 115 -9.52 -2.59 3.76
C LEU A 115 -10.03 -2.97 2.36
N VAL A 116 -9.13 -3.45 1.50
CA VAL A 116 -9.43 -3.87 0.14
C VAL A 116 -9.45 -5.39 0.07
N SER A 117 -10.59 -5.93 -0.35
CA SER A 117 -10.82 -7.35 -0.61
C SER A 117 -10.16 -7.79 -1.92
N GLU A 118 -9.86 -9.08 -2.05
CA GLU A 118 -9.41 -9.70 -3.32
C GLU A 118 -10.42 -9.51 -4.46
N LYS A 119 -11.70 -9.33 -4.12
CA LYS A 119 -12.78 -9.03 -5.09
C LYS A 119 -12.84 -7.55 -5.50
N GLY A 120 -11.94 -6.71 -4.97
CA GLY A 120 -11.90 -5.26 -5.24
C GLY A 120 -12.90 -4.44 -4.43
N GLU A 121 -13.59 -5.04 -3.46
CA GLU A 121 -14.46 -4.33 -2.52
C GLU A 121 -13.62 -3.56 -1.50
N VAL A 122 -13.96 -2.30 -1.23
CA VAL A 122 -13.29 -1.47 -0.25
C VAL A 122 -14.21 -1.25 0.95
N LYS A 123 -13.70 -1.48 2.17
CA LYS A 123 -14.38 -1.22 3.44
C LYS A 123 -13.60 -0.21 4.27
N SER A 124 -14.26 0.79 4.87
CA SER A 124 -13.63 1.69 5.83
C SER A 124 -13.76 1.13 7.25
N ALA A 125 -12.73 1.30 8.08
CA ALA A 125 -12.73 0.78 9.46
C ALA A 125 -13.90 1.31 10.31
N ASN A 126 -14.42 2.51 10.01
CA ASN A 126 -15.50 3.16 10.77
C ASN A 126 -16.82 3.22 9.99
N ARG A 127 -16.87 2.65 8.78
CA ARG A 127 -18.09 2.67 7.96
C ARG A 127 -18.12 1.43 7.06
N THR A 128 -18.99 0.48 7.40
CA THR A 128 -19.28 -0.70 6.58
C THR A 128 -20.02 -0.26 5.33
N CYS A 129 -19.28 0.17 4.33
CA CYS A 129 -19.84 0.48 3.04
C CYS A 129 -18.93 -0.15 1.99
N ASN A 130 -19.52 -1.02 1.19
CA ASN A 130 -18.85 -1.68 0.08
C ASN A 130 -18.69 -0.64 -1.02
N PHE A 131 -17.51 -0.02 -1.11
CA PHE A 131 -17.22 0.95 -2.15
C PHE A 131 -16.34 0.36 -3.24
N THR A 132 -16.53 0.87 -4.45
CA THR A 132 -15.62 0.68 -5.57
C THR A 132 -14.66 1.87 -5.65
N PHE A 133 -13.43 1.65 -6.13
CA PHE A 133 -12.38 2.67 -6.23
C PHE A 133 -12.82 4.04 -6.80
N PRO A 134 -13.70 4.14 -7.81
CA PRO A 134 -14.15 5.44 -8.34
C PRO A 134 -14.87 6.31 -7.31
N ARG A 135 -15.74 5.72 -6.48
CA ARG A 135 -16.53 6.44 -5.46
C ARG A 135 -15.69 6.84 -4.24
N LEU A 136 -14.51 6.26 -4.08
CA LEU A 136 -13.66 6.55 -2.92
C LEU A 136 -13.03 7.95 -3.00
N THR A 137 -12.84 8.50 -4.20
CA THR A 137 -12.35 9.88 -4.36
C THR A 137 -13.35 10.90 -3.83
N GLU A 138 -14.66 10.64 -3.93
CA GLU A 138 -15.70 11.54 -3.41
C GLU A 138 -15.71 11.60 -1.88
N LEU A 139 -15.35 10.50 -1.21
CA LEU A 139 -15.34 10.41 0.26
C LEU A 139 -14.15 11.08 0.94
N LEU A 140 -13.01 11.18 0.24
CA LEU A 140 -11.86 11.89 0.81
C LEU A 140 -12.05 13.42 0.88
N HIS A 141 -13.03 13.94 0.14
CA HIS A 141 -13.36 15.36 0.11
C HIS A 141 -14.43 15.75 1.14
N GLN A 142 -15.02 14.78 1.85
CA GLN A 142 -15.84 15.00 3.05
C GLN A 142 -14.98 15.05 4.32
#